data_AF-A0A8T0PRT6-F1
#
_entry.id   AF-A0A8T0PRT6-F1
#
_cell.length_a   1.000
_cell.length_b   1.000
_cell.length_c   1.000
_cell.angle_alpha   90.00
_cell.angle_beta   90.00
_cell.angle_gamma   90.00
#
_symmetry.space_group_name_H-M   'P 1'
#
loop_
_entity.id
_entity.type
_entity.pdbx_description
1 polymer ?
#
loop_
_entity_poly.entity_id
_entity_poly.type
_entity_poly.pdbx_seq_one_letter_code
_entity_poly.pdbx_strand_id
1 'polypeptide(L)'
;MQHPYIISQQSPSHTDRGEESISSAVRVMGFRRRSWLPLALALVLLSCITATAMAKRTGELTVFWGRNKAEGTLRAACDTGLYNTVIISFFSVFGHGRYDVDLSGHPLAGVGAEIKHCQSKGIPVFLSICGAGNGYSLPSSPAAAAVAEHLWNAHLSGGKSGVSRPFGDAVVDGIDFYVDQGASDHYDELARRLDAYNRYFHHGRISKKPVRLTATPRCAFPDRRLERALQTGLFERIHVRFYGDEER
;
A
#
# COMPACT_ATOMS: atom_id res chain seq x y z
N MET A 1 -12.46 67.45 36.58
CA MET A 1 -11.96 68.69 37.21
C MET A 1 -11.01 69.39 36.22
N GLN A 2 -10.86 70.70 36.32
CA GLN A 2 -10.23 71.54 35.28
C GLN A 2 -8.69 71.59 35.38
N HIS A 3 -8.03 71.77 34.23
CA HIS A 3 -6.81 72.59 34.01
C HIS A 3 -5.50 72.25 34.77
N PRO A 4 -4.35 72.91 34.48
CA PRO A 4 -4.00 73.75 33.30
C PRO A 4 -2.66 73.39 32.62
N TYR A 5 -2.38 74.14 31.54
CA TYR A 5 -1.06 74.59 31.06
C TYR A 5 0.06 74.74 32.10
N ILE A 6 1.34 74.64 31.66
CA ILE A 6 2.31 75.77 31.68
C ILE A 6 3.28 75.65 30.49
N ILE A 7 3.63 76.80 29.90
CA ILE A 7 4.69 76.99 28.89
C ILE A 7 5.92 77.57 29.60
N SER A 8 7.14 77.24 29.16
CA SER A 8 8.26 78.18 29.32
C SER A 8 9.18 78.14 28.10
N GLN A 9 9.63 79.32 27.67
CA GLN A 9 10.56 79.54 26.57
C GLN A 9 11.95 79.89 27.13
N GLN A 10 13.00 79.62 26.36
CA GLN A 10 14.08 80.61 26.26
C GLN A 10 14.83 80.52 24.92
N SER A 11 15.01 81.71 24.33
CA SER A 11 15.71 82.04 23.08
C SER A 11 16.82 83.08 23.44
N PRO A 12 17.39 83.86 22.51
CA PRO A 12 18.18 83.53 21.31
C PRO A 12 19.53 84.29 21.24
N SER A 13 20.32 84.05 20.18
CA SER A 13 21.16 85.07 19.50
C SER A 13 21.45 84.56 18.07
N HIS A 14 21.06 85.22 16.95
CA HIS A 14 21.66 86.44 16.34
C HIS A 14 23.20 86.37 16.26
N THR A 15 23.93 86.69 15.17
CA THR A 15 23.68 87.35 13.86
C THR A 15 24.76 86.86 12.86
N ASP A 16 24.85 87.10 11.54
CA ASP A 16 24.11 87.88 10.50
C ASP A 16 24.45 87.31 9.08
N ARG A 17 23.91 87.93 8.01
CA ARG A 17 24.39 88.13 6.61
C ARG A 17 25.55 87.30 6.00
N GLY A 18 25.39 86.97 4.71
CA GLY A 18 26.49 87.16 3.73
C GLY A 18 26.55 86.24 2.50
N GLU A 19 25.79 86.57 1.45
CA GLU A 19 26.09 86.33 0.00
C GLU A 19 26.23 84.90 -0.59
N GLU A 20 26.07 84.86 -1.91
CA GLU A 20 25.81 83.69 -2.74
C GLU A 20 27.08 83.02 -3.29
N SER A 21 27.06 81.69 -3.46
CA SER A 21 27.77 81.08 -4.59
C SER A 21 27.37 79.64 -4.93
N ILE A 22 27.22 79.42 -6.25
CA ILE A 22 27.37 78.15 -6.98
C ILE A 22 26.31 77.07 -6.67
N SER A 23 25.27 77.06 -7.51
CA SER A 23 24.34 75.93 -7.66
C SER A 23 25.07 74.66 -8.13
N SER A 24 25.24 73.70 -7.22
CA SER A 24 25.63 72.33 -7.56
C SER A 24 24.42 71.41 -7.57
N ALA A 25 24.02 70.94 -8.75
CA ALA A 25 22.92 70.01 -8.94
C ALA A 25 23.29 68.58 -8.46
N VAL A 26 23.28 68.36 -7.14
CA VAL A 26 23.50 67.04 -6.55
C VAL A 26 22.28 66.15 -6.83
N ARG A 27 22.46 65.19 -7.75
CA ARG A 27 21.48 64.12 -7.97
C ARG A 27 21.33 63.29 -6.70
N VAL A 28 20.17 63.39 -6.04
CA VAL A 28 19.79 62.46 -4.97
C VAL A 28 19.65 61.06 -5.59
N MET A 29 20.66 60.20 -5.36
CA MET A 29 20.56 58.78 -5.70
C MET A 29 19.52 58.12 -4.80
N GLY A 30 18.31 57.96 -5.32
CA GLY A 30 17.27 57.18 -4.66
C GLY A 30 17.74 55.74 -4.44
N PHE A 31 17.98 55.37 -3.18
CA PHE A 31 18.29 53.99 -2.79
C PHE A 31 17.08 53.10 -3.09
N ARG A 32 17.09 52.50 -4.29
CA ARG A 32 16.06 51.56 -4.74
C ARG A 32 16.17 50.31 -3.88
N ARG A 33 15.36 50.21 -2.82
CA ARG A 33 15.26 49.01 -1.96
C ARG A 33 14.99 47.80 -2.86
N ARG A 34 16.04 47.03 -3.15
CA ARG A 34 15.98 45.86 -4.02
C ARG A 34 15.14 44.84 -3.27
N SER A 35 13.93 44.56 -3.73
CA SER A 35 13.03 43.64 -3.03
C SER A 35 13.58 42.22 -3.18
N TRP A 36 13.97 41.59 -2.07
CA TRP A 36 14.44 40.19 -2.04
C TRP A 36 13.27 39.20 -2.00
N LEU A 37 12.05 39.67 -1.75
CA LEU A 37 10.81 38.88 -1.70
C LEU A 37 10.58 37.96 -2.92
N PRO A 38 10.68 38.41 -4.19
CA PRO A 38 10.51 37.51 -5.33
C PRO A 38 11.59 36.43 -5.42
N LEU A 39 12.83 36.72 -4.99
CA LEU A 39 13.91 35.73 -4.99
C LEU A 39 13.71 34.69 -3.88
N ALA A 40 13.28 35.13 -2.70
CA ALA A 40 12.92 34.25 -1.58
C ALA A 40 11.71 33.36 -1.93
N LEU A 41 10.67 33.92 -2.56
CA LEU A 41 9.50 33.17 -3.00
C LEU A 41 9.87 32.14 -4.09
N ALA A 42 10.73 32.51 -5.04
CA ALA A 42 11.25 31.58 -6.05
C ALA A 42 12.08 30.44 -5.41
N LEU A 43 12.90 30.74 -4.41
CA LEU A 43 13.66 29.72 -3.66
C LEU A 43 12.75 28.78 -2.85
N VAL A 44 11.68 29.29 -2.24
CA VAL A 44 10.68 28.46 -1.55
C VAL A 44 9.93 27.56 -2.54
N LEU A 45 9.48 28.11 -3.67
CA LEU A 45 8.81 27.33 -4.72
C LEU A 45 9.73 26.27 -5.33
N LEU A 46 11.03 26.57 -5.52
CA LEU A 46 12.01 25.62 -6.02
C LEU A 46 12.33 24.52 -4.99
N SER A 47 12.34 24.86 -3.69
CA SER A 47 12.44 23.89 -2.58
C SER A 47 11.26 22.92 -2.55
N CYS A 48 10.05 23.37 -2.88
CA CYS A 48 8.86 22.51 -2.92
C CYS A 48 8.86 21.48 -4.08
N ILE A 49 9.72 21.64 -5.09
CA ILE A 49 9.74 20.78 -6.30
C ILE A 49 10.72 19.59 -6.15
N THR A 50 11.61 19.60 -5.15
CA THR A 50 12.64 18.55 -4.96
C THR A 50 12.23 17.42 -4.01
N ALA A 51 10.93 17.22 -3.78
CA ALA A 51 10.38 16.00 -3.21
C ALA A 51 10.50 14.83 -4.21
N THR A 52 11.74 14.42 -4.52
CA THR A 52 12.00 13.14 -5.17
C THR A 52 11.39 12.04 -4.30
N ALA A 53 10.55 11.19 -4.90
CA ALA A 53 9.97 10.04 -4.24
C ALA A 53 11.06 8.97 -4.03
N MET A 54 11.98 9.24 -3.10
CA MET A 54 12.98 8.29 -2.66
C MET A 54 12.24 7.13 -2.01
N ALA A 55 12.16 6.00 -2.72
CA ALA A 55 11.52 4.79 -2.23
C ALA A 55 12.22 4.38 -0.94
N LYS A 56 11.59 4.66 0.21
CA LYS A 56 12.11 4.31 1.52
C LYS A 56 12.23 2.78 1.54
N ARG A 57 13.46 2.26 1.63
CA ARG A 57 13.69 0.83 1.85
C ARG A 57 13.00 0.46 3.16
N THR A 58 11.86 -0.19 3.06
CA THR A 58 11.05 -0.64 4.22
C THR A 58 11.70 -1.83 4.92
N GLY A 59 12.61 -2.53 4.23
CA GLY A 59 13.07 -3.86 4.61
C GLY A 59 12.04 -4.96 4.31
N GLU A 60 10.88 -4.63 3.72
CA GLU A 60 9.87 -5.63 3.40
C GLU A 60 10.29 -6.47 2.19
N LEU A 61 10.26 -7.79 2.37
CA LEU A 61 10.58 -8.78 1.35
C LEU A 61 9.53 -9.90 1.41
N THR A 62 8.69 -9.91 0.39
CA THR A 62 7.68 -10.95 0.13
C THR A 62 8.29 -12.05 -0.73
N VAL A 63 8.02 -13.31 -0.42
CA VAL A 63 8.40 -14.46 -1.27
C VAL A 63 7.19 -15.34 -1.58
N PHE A 64 7.16 -15.90 -2.80
CA PHE A 64 6.22 -16.96 -3.18
C PHE A 64 6.82 -18.33 -2.84
N TRP A 65 6.01 -19.22 -2.26
CA TRP A 65 6.39 -20.58 -1.91
C TRP A 65 5.33 -21.58 -2.39
N GLY A 66 5.75 -22.82 -2.64
CA GLY A 66 4.87 -23.94 -3.00
C GLY A 66 4.89 -24.27 -4.50
N ARG A 67 5.85 -23.76 -5.27
CA ARG A 67 5.93 -24.00 -6.73
C ARG A 67 6.90 -25.09 -7.13
N ASN A 68 7.70 -25.63 -6.22
CA ASN A 68 8.60 -26.75 -6.48
C ASN A 68 8.86 -27.55 -5.19
N LYS A 69 8.48 -28.83 -5.14
CA LYS A 69 8.74 -29.70 -3.97
C LYS A 69 10.20 -29.74 -3.47
N ALA A 70 11.17 -29.35 -4.29
CA ALA A 70 12.58 -29.24 -3.92
C ALA A 70 12.97 -27.89 -3.27
N GLU A 71 12.07 -26.92 -3.17
CA GLU A 71 12.32 -25.59 -2.56
C GLU A 71 12.42 -25.62 -1.02
N GLY A 72 12.19 -26.78 -0.41
CA GLY A 72 12.17 -26.97 1.04
C GLY A 72 10.80 -26.63 1.66
N THR A 73 10.70 -26.86 2.97
CA THR A 73 9.47 -26.62 3.74
C THR A 73 9.15 -25.13 3.88
N LEU A 74 7.87 -24.80 4.06
CA LEU A 74 7.43 -23.44 4.38
C LEU A 74 8.07 -22.97 5.69
N ARG A 75 8.22 -23.89 6.67
CA ARG A 75 8.99 -23.64 7.89
C ARG A 75 10.41 -23.18 7.59
N ALA A 76 11.16 -23.90 6.74
CA ALA A 76 12.53 -23.56 6.40
C ALA A 76 12.63 -22.18 5.73
N ALA A 77 11.69 -21.83 4.83
CA ALA A 77 11.61 -20.49 4.24
C ALA A 77 11.46 -19.40 5.31
N CYS A 78 10.55 -19.58 6.28
CA CYS A 78 10.37 -18.68 7.41
C CYS A 78 11.53 -18.70 8.43
N ASP A 79 12.34 -19.75 8.44
CA ASP A 79 13.53 -19.87 9.28
C ASP A 79 14.81 -19.26 8.69
N THR A 80 14.81 -18.89 7.41
CA THR A 80 15.89 -18.08 6.80
C THR A 80 16.09 -16.71 7.45
N GLY A 81 15.03 -16.12 8.01
CA GLY A 81 15.02 -14.72 8.48
C GLY A 81 15.10 -13.66 7.37
N LEU A 82 15.07 -14.06 6.09
CA LEU A 82 15.13 -13.15 4.94
C LEU A 82 13.78 -12.50 4.62
N TYR A 83 12.70 -13.26 4.78
CA TYR A 83 11.36 -12.87 4.34
C TYR A 83 10.50 -12.43 5.53
N ASN A 84 9.72 -11.37 5.34
CA ASN A 84 8.73 -10.88 6.32
C ASN A 84 7.31 -10.88 5.75
N THR A 85 7.09 -11.54 4.61
CA THR A 85 5.78 -12.02 4.16
C THR A 85 6.01 -13.25 3.27
N VAL A 86 5.20 -14.29 3.43
CA VAL A 86 5.21 -15.46 2.55
C VAL A 86 3.86 -15.62 1.88
N ILE A 87 3.85 -15.94 0.59
CA ILE A 87 2.66 -16.20 -0.19
C ILE A 87 2.70 -17.67 -0.66
N ILE A 88 1.82 -18.49 -0.09
CA ILE A 88 1.60 -19.87 -0.53
C ILE A 88 0.90 -19.82 -1.90
N SER A 89 1.39 -20.60 -2.86
CA SER A 89 0.92 -20.57 -4.25
C SER A 89 0.71 -21.99 -4.81
N PHE A 90 -0.48 -22.38 -5.28
CA PHE A 90 -1.70 -21.62 -5.49
C PHE A 90 -2.97 -22.40 -5.08
N PHE A 91 -4.00 -21.66 -4.67
CA PHE A 91 -5.39 -22.10 -4.78
C PHE A 91 -5.80 -22.00 -6.26
N SER A 92 -5.50 -23.06 -7.00
CA SER A 92 -5.36 -23.07 -8.46
C SER A 92 -6.63 -23.49 -9.22
N VAL A 93 -7.55 -24.15 -8.53
CA VAL A 93 -8.87 -24.52 -9.05
C VAL A 93 -9.92 -23.83 -8.20
N PHE A 94 -10.78 -23.02 -8.82
CA PHE A 94 -11.94 -22.46 -8.14
C PHE A 94 -13.04 -21.99 -9.10
N GLY A 95 -14.29 -22.00 -8.61
CA GLY A 95 -15.46 -21.76 -9.46
C GLY A 95 -16.07 -23.07 -9.96
N HIS A 96 -17.23 -23.00 -10.59
CA HIS A 96 -18.01 -24.17 -11.01
C HIS A 96 -18.21 -25.26 -9.91
N GLY A 97 -18.20 -24.87 -8.63
CA GLY A 97 -18.32 -25.77 -7.48
C GLY A 97 -17.09 -26.62 -7.15
N ARG A 98 -15.96 -26.42 -7.84
CA ARG A 98 -14.67 -27.09 -7.56
C ARG A 98 -13.74 -26.12 -6.84
N TYR A 99 -12.88 -26.66 -5.97
CA TYR A 99 -11.91 -25.91 -5.18
C TYR A 99 -10.69 -26.81 -4.91
N ASP A 100 -9.47 -26.34 -5.16
CA ASP A 100 -8.25 -27.13 -4.92
C ASP A 100 -7.00 -26.26 -4.70
N VAL A 101 -6.00 -26.82 -4.00
CA VAL A 101 -4.69 -26.21 -3.76
C VAL A 101 -3.61 -27.08 -4.41
N ASP A 102 -2.91 -26.52 -5.40
CA ASP A 102 -1.71 -27.12 -5.98
C ASP A 102 -0.46 -26.51 -5.36
N LEU A 103 0.31 -27.31 -4.63
CA LEU A 103 1.64 -26.96 -4.10
C LEU A 103 2.77 -27.74 -4.80
N SER A 104 2.66 -28.04 -6.09
CA SER A 104 3.72 -28.68 -6.91
C SER A 104 4.31 -29.97 -6.30
N GLY A 105 3.48 -30.75 -5.61
CA GLY A 105 3.87 -32.01 -4.97
C GLY A 105 4.40 -31.92 -3.53
N HIS A 106 4.33 -30.76 -2.86
CA HIS A 106 4.46 -30.71 -1.40
C HIS A 106 3.27 -31.42 -0.72
N PRO A 107 3.48 -32.16 0.38
CA PRO A 107 2.39 -32.74 1.15
C PRO A 107 1.58 -31.61 1.83
N LEU A 108 0.25 -31.58 1.62
CA LEU A 108 -0.62 -30.63 2.31
C LEU A 108 -0.66 -30.87 3.84
N ALA A 109 -0.52 -32.13 4.24
CA ALA A 109 -0.36 -32.53 5.64
C ALA A 109 0.94 -31.93 6.21
N GLY A 110 0.82 -31.20 7.33
CA GLY A 110 1.94 -30.51 7.99
C GLY A 110 2.01 -29.02 7.67
N VAL A 111 1.61 -28.57 6.47
CA VAL A 111 1.67 -27.14 6.06
C VAL A 111 0.94 -26.22 7.06
N GLY A 112 -0.16 -26.68 7.66
CA GLY A 112 -0.85 -25.94 8.72
C GLY A 112 -0.02 -25.64 9.97
N ALA A 113 0.85 -26.57 10.38
CA ALA A 113 1.78 -26.36 11.49
C ALA A 113 2.92 -25.41 11.09
N GLU A 114 3.30 -25.39 9.81
CA GLU A 114 4.31 -24.48 9.26
C GLU A 114 3.79 -23.05 9.09
N ILE A 115 2.52 -22.87 8.65
CA ILE A 115 1.82 -21.58 8.66
C ILE A 115 1.85 -20.97 10.06
N LYS A 116 1.42 -21.74 11.08
CA LYS A 116 1.43 -21.30 12.48
C LYS A 116 2.83 -20.97 13.00
N HIS A 117 3.86 -21.72 12.55
CA HIS A 117 5.26 -21.42 12.87
C HIS A 117 5.70 -20.07 12.28
N CYS A 118 5.49 -19.82 10.99
CA CYS A 118 5.76 -18.53 10.35
C CYS A 118 5.07 -17.37 11.09
N GLN A 119 3.77 -17.53 11.39
CA GLN A 119 2.98 -16.54 12.12
C GLN A 119 3.51 -16.27 13.54
N SER A 120 4.00 -17.29 14.26
CA SER A 120 4.63 -17.11 15.58
C SER A 120 5.92 -16.28 15.54
N LYS A 121 6.56 -16.18 14.37
CA LYS A 121 7.73 -15.33 14.12
C LYS A 121 7.36 -13.93 13.60
N GLY A 122 6.07 -13.60 13.58
CA GLY A 122 5.56 -12.34 13.02
C GLY A 122 5.55 -12.27 11.50
N ILE A 123 5.76 -13.40 10.79
CA ILE A 123 5.74 -13.47 9.33
C ILE A 123 4.30 -13.80 8.89
N PRO A 124 3.53 -12.83 8.35
CA PRO A 124 2.21 -13.12 7.80
C PRO A 124 2.31 -14.05 6.58
N VAL A 125 1.36 -14.99 6.51
CA VAL A 125 1.27 -15.97 5.44
C VAL A 125 -0.04 -15.75 4.68
N PHE A 126 0.06 -15.48 3.38
CA PHE A 126 -1.07 -15.33 2.47
C PHE A 126 -1.26 -16.58 1.62
N LEU A 127 -2.48 -16.82 1.13
CA LEU A 127 -2.77 -17.81 0.09
C LEU A 127 -3.06 -17.09 -1.21
N SER A 128 -2.27 -17.34 -2.26
CA SER A 128 -2.52 -16.79 -3.59
C SER A 128 -3.53 -17.65 -4.36
N ILE A 129 -4.53 -17.00 -4.91
CA ILE A 129 -5.48 -17.62 -5.85
C ILE A 129 -4.93 -17.54 -7.28
N CYS A 130 -5.42 -18.43 -8.14
CA CYS A 130 -5.11 -18.52 -9.57
C CYS A 130 -3.74 -19.16 -9.87
N GLY A 131 -2.77 -18.40 -10.39
CA GLY A 131 -1.53 -18.92 -10.96
C GLY A 131 -1.59 -19.12 -12.48
N ALA A 132 -0.63 -19.86 -13.05
CA ALA A 132 -0.43 -20.01 -14.49
C ALA A 132 -1.39 -20.99 -15.21
N GLY A 133 -2.39 -21.53 -14.51
CA GLY A 133 -3.33 -22.53 -15.05
C GLY A 133 -4.64 -21.92 -15.60
N ASN A 134 -5.54 -22.79 -16.05
CA ASN A 134 -6.89 -22.44 -16.51
C ASN A 134 -8.01 -23.05 -15.63
N GLY A 135 -7.67 -23.52 -14.43
CA GLY A 135 -8.60 -24.22 -13.53
C GLY A 135 -9.61 -23.32 -12.80
N TYR A 136 -9.63 -22.02 -13.11
CA TYR A 136 -10.36 -21.02 -12.34
C TYR A 136 -11.18 -20.05 -13.21
N SER A 137 -12.32 -19.59 -12.69
CA SER A 137 -13.15 -18.53 -13.30
C SER A 137 -14.09 -17.89 -12.27
N LEU A 138 -14.46 -16.62 -12.48
CA LEU A 138 -15.53 -15.93 -11.74
C LEU A 138 -16.53 -15.29 -12.72
N PRO A 139 -17.30 -16.08 -13.47
CA PRO A 139 -18.18 -15.59 -14.54
C PRO A 139 -19.41 -14.82 -14.04
N SER A 140 -19.67 -14.78 -12.72
CA SER A 140 -20.85 -14.13 -12.15
C SER A 140 -20.67 -13.76 -10.67
N SER A 141 -21.53 -12.85 -10.19
CA SER A 141 -21.64 -12.47 -8.78
C SER A 141 -21.84 -13.68 -7.82
N PRO A 142 -22.72 -14.67 -8.12
CA PRO A 142 -22.81 -15.90 -7.32
C PRO A 142 -21.53 -16.75 -7.31
N ALA A 143 -20.75 -16.78 -8.40
CA ALA A 143 -19.48 -17.49 -8.41
C ALA A 143 -18.46 -16.83 -7.46
N ALA A 144 -18.36 -15.49 -7.48
CA ALA A 144 -17.55 -14.73 -6.52
C ALA A 144 -18.04 -14.92 -5.07
N ALA A 145 -19.35 -15.05 -4.85
CA ALA A 145 -19.92 -15.38 -3.54
C ALA A 145 -19.49 -16.77 -3.03
N ALA A 146 -19.63 -17.80 -3.87
CA ALA A 146 -19.30 -19.17 -3.51
C ALA A 146 -17.79 -19.35 -3.24
N VAL A 147 -16.93 -18.69 -4.04
CA VAL A 147 -15.47 -18.70 -3.85
C VAL A 147 -15.07 -17.95 -2.58
N ALA A 148 -15.68 -16.79 -2.28
CA ALA A 148 -15.46 -16.07 -1.02
C ALA A 148 -15.88 -16.92 0.21
N GLU A 149 -17.04 -17.59 0.15
CA GLU A 149 -17.50 -18.48 1.22
C GLU A 149 -16.57 -19.69 1.40
N HIS A 150 -16.08 -20.28 0.30
CA HIS A 150 -15.16 -21.40 0.38
C HIS A 150 -13.82 -20.99 1.01
N LEU A 151 -13.18 -19.92 0.51
CA LEU A 151 -11.93 -19.39 1.08
C LEU A 151 -12.09 -19.03 2.56
N TRP A 152 -13.22 -18.42 2.93
CA TRP A 152 -13.55 -18.11 4.32
C TRP A 152 -13.52 -19.35 5.22
N ASN A 153 -14.21 -20.42 4.82
CA ASN A 153 -14.41 -21.61 5.65
C ASN A 153 -13.28 -22.65 5.55
N ALA A 154 -12.52 -22.68 4.46
CA ALA A 154 -11.43 -23.64 4.21
C ALA A 154 -10.05 -23.14 4.67
N HIS A 155 -9.76 -21.83 4.55
CA HIS A 155 -8.41 -21.28 4.72
C HIS A 155 -8.32 -20.08 5.67
N LEU A 156 -9.38 -19.27 5.78
CA LEU A 156 -9.43 -18.11 6.69
C LEU A 156 -10.12 -18.50 8.02
N SER A 157 -10.54 -17.50 8.81
CA SER A 157 -11.09 -17.67 10.17
C SER A 157 -12.53 -18.22 10.23
N GLY A 158 -13.11 -18.62 9.09
CA GLY A 158 -14.38 -19.32 9.05
C GLY A 158 -14.27 -20.79 9.44
N GLY A 159 -15.40 -21.49 9.36
CA GLY A 159 -15.50 -22.90 9.64
C GLY A 159 -16.93 -23.36 9.40
N LYS A 160 -17.11 -24.35 8.53
CA LYS A 160 -18.42 -24.88 8.13
C LYS A 160 -18.31 -26.40 8.03
N SER A 161 -19.24 -27.11 8.66
CA SER A 161 -19.31 -28.57 8.56
C SER A 161 -19.43 -28.99 7.09
N GLY A 162 -18.70 -30.02 6.69
CA GLY A 162 -18.62 -30.48 5.29
C GLY A 162 -17.64 -29.70 4.39
N VAL A 163 -17.02 -28.61 4.87
CA VAL A 163 -15.92 -27.94 4.15
C VAL A 163 -14.59 -28.48 4.67
N SER A 164 -13.83 -29.16 3.81
CA SER A 164 -12.48 -29.61 4.15
C SER A 164 -11.55 -28.40 4.33
N ARG A 165 -10.62 -28.50 5.29
CA ARG A 165 -9.54 -27.52 5.50
C ARG A 165 -8.20 -28.17 5.15
N PRO A 166 -7.63 -27.91 3.95
CA PRO A 166 -6.38 -28.55 3.50
C PRO A 166 -5.18 -28.34 4.45
N PHE A 167 -5.17 -27.24 5.20
CA PHE A 167 -4.15 -26.91 6.19
C PHE A 167 -4.61 -27.14 7.64
N GLY A 168 -5.65 -27.95 7.86
CA GLY A 168 -6.20 -28.24 9.17
C GLY A 168 -6.76 -26.99 9.88
N ASP A 169 -6.39 -26.80 11.14
CA ASP A 169 -6.82 -25.67 11.97
C ASP A 169 -6.09 -24.34 11.66
N ALA A 170 -5.11 -24.36 10.75
CA ALA A 170 -4.39 -23.14 10.37
C ALA A 170 -5.28 -22.14 9.64
N VAL A 171 -5.03 -20.86 9.89
CA VAL A 171 -5.74 -19.71 9.32
C VAL A 171 -4.70 -18.81 8.66
N VAL A 172 -4.77 -18.64 7.34
CA VAL A 172 -3.89 -17.68 6.63
C VAL A 172 -4.29 -16.24 6.98
N ASP A 173 -3.35 -15.31 6.88
CA ASP A 173 -3.56 -13.89 7.23
C ASP A 173 -4.30 -13.10 6.14
N GLY A 174 -4.37 -13.65 4.92
CA GLY A 174 -5.01 -12.99 3.80
C GLY A 174 -4.95 -13.77 2.49
N ILE A 175 -5.52 -13.16 1.46
CA ILE A 175 -5.57 -13.70 0.09
C ILE A 175 -4.77 -12.79 -0.85
N ASP A 176 -3.93 -13.41 -1.69
CA ASP A 176 -3.23 -12.74 -2.78
C ASP A 176 -3.92 -13.03 -4.13
N PHE A 177 -4.06 -12.01 -4.99
CA PHE A 177 -4.72 -12.11 -6.28
C PHE A 177 -3.69 -12.16 -7.43
N TYR A 178 -3.30 -13.35 -7.88
CA TYR A 178 -2.39 -13.58 -9.01
C TYR A 178 -3.18 -13.88 -10.30
N VAL A 179 -3.96 -12.91 -10.81
CA VAL A 179 -4.81 -13.16 -11.98
C VAL A 179 -4.00 -13.01 -13.28
N ASP A 180 -3.36 -14.09 -13.71
CA ASP A 180 -2.51 -14.08 -14.91
C ASP A 180 -3.26 -14.42 -16.20
N GLN A 181 -4.11 -15.44 -16.16
CA GLN A 181 -4.92 -15.95 -17.27
C GLN A 181 -6.40 -15.70 -17.04
N GLY A 182 -7.22 -15.87 -18.09
CA GLY A 182 -8.67 -15.67 -18.06
C GLY A 182 -9.11 -14.25 -18.46
N ALA A 183 -10.40 -13.98 -18.32
CA ALA A 183 -11.00 -12.68 -18.58
C ALA A 183 -10.89 -11.72 -17.37
N SER A 184 -11.26 -10.46 -17.58
CA SER A 184 -11.54 -9.53 -16.48
C SER A 184 -12.86 -9.95 -15.82
N ASP A 185 -12.79 -10.92 -14.92
CA ASP A 185 -13.93 -11.54 -14.23
C ASP A 185 -14.35 -10.74 -12.97
N HIS A 186 -15.26 -11.28 -12.15
CA HIS A 186 -15.83 -10.65 -10.93
C HIS A 186 -14.85 -10.63 -9.73
N TYR A 187 -13.56 -10.38 -9.96
CA TYR A 187 -12.54 -10.29 -8.91
C TYR A 187 -12.75 -9.11 -7.96
N ASP A 188 -13.37 -8.02 -8.44
CA ASP A 188 -13.74 -6.87 -7.63
C ASP A 188 -14.85 -7.20 -6.63
N GLU A 189 -15.80 -8.06 -7.01
CA GLU A 189 -16.76 -8.63 -6.07
C GLU A 189 -16.12 -9.61 -5.10
N LEU A 190 -15.20 -10.47 -5.55
CA LEU A 190 -14.48 -11.38 -4.65
C LEU A 190 -13.73 -10.59 -3.58
N ALA A 191 -13.02 -9.50 -3.96
CA ALA A 191 -12.34 -8.61 -3.04
C ALA A 191 -13.31 -7.98 -2.02
N ARG A 192 -14.42 -7.38 -2.47
CA ARG A 192 -15.45 -6.80 -1.58
C ARG A 192 -16.06 -7.82 -0.63
N ARG A 193 -16.30 -9.05 -1.10
CA ARG A 193 -16.89 -10.14 -0.29
C ARG A 193 -15.90 -10.70 0.73
N LEU A 194 -14.62 -10.81 0.37
CA LEU A 194 -13.55 -11.21 1.29
C LEU A 194 -13.32 -10.15 2.37
N ASP A 195 -13.24 -8.87 2.02
CA ASP A 195 -13.10 -7.78 3.01
C ASP A 195 -14.32 -7.67 3.94
N ALA A 196 -15.53 -7.95 3.46
CA ALA A 196 -16.74 -7.93 4.28
C ALA A 196 -16.72 -8.89 5.48
N TYR A 197 -15.81 -9.88 5.53
CA TYR A 197 -15.58 -10.72 6.71
C TYR A 197 -14.82 -10.00 7.84
N ASN A 198 -14.13 -8.88 7.56
CA ASN A 198 -13.46 -8.07 8.57
C ASN A 198 -14.42 -7.45 9.60
N ARG A 199 -15.74 -7.41 9.32
CA ARG A 199 -16.76 -7.09 10.34
C ARG A 199 -16.68 -7.98 11.60
N TYR A 200 -16.19 -9.22 11.48
CA TYR A 200 -16.06 -10.12 12.62
C TYR A 200 -14.90 -9.74 13.57
N PHE A 201 -13.90 -8.99 13.09
CA PHE A 201 -12.87 -8.34 13.92
C PHE A 201 -13.46 -7.19 14.73
N HIS A 202 -14.17 -6.27 14.07
CA HIS A 202 -14.78 -5.11 14.71
C HIS A 202 -15.87 -5.46 15.74
N HIS A 203 -16.46 -6.66 15.65
CA HIS A 203 -17.40 -7.19 16.64
C HIS A 203 -16.74 -8.07 17.72
N GLY A 204 -15.42 -8.00 17.90
CA GLY A 204 -14.69 -8.66 18.99
C GLY A 204 -14.66 -10.19 18.93
N ARG A 205 -15.06 -10.82 17.82
CA ARG A 205 -15.07 -12.29 17.68
C ARG A 205 -13.71 -12.87 17.32
N ILE A 206 -12.80 -12.04 16.81
CA ILE A 206 -11.45 -12.41 16.35
C ILE A 206 -10.50 -11.30 16.79
N SER A 207 -9.33 -11.66 17.33
CA SER A 207 -8.36 -10.73 17.92
C SER A 207 -7.44 -10.02 16.90
N LYS A 208 -7.47 -10.43 15.63
CA LYS A 208 -6.74 -9.80 14.51
C LYS A 208 -7.65 -9.63 13.29
N LYS A 209 -7.33 -8.69 12.39
CA LYS A 209 -8.03 -8.53 11.09
C LYS A 209 -7.98 -9.88 10.34
N PRO A 210 -9.12 -10.56 10.10
CA PRO A 210 -9.12 -11.93 9.62
C PRO A 210 -8.84 -12.07 8.12
N VAL A 211 -8.98 -10.99 7.34
CA VAL A 211 -8.77 -11.02 5.88
C VAL A 211 -7.98 -9.79 5.43
N ARG A 212 -6.71 -9.99 5.09
CA ARG A 212 -5.87 -9.03 4.36
C ARG A 212 -5.91 -9.35 2.86
N LEU A 213 -5.78 -8.34 2.00
CA LEU A 213 -5.85 -8.52 0.54
C LEU A 213 -4.60 -7.96 -0.13
N THR A 214 -3.92 -8.78 -0.93
CA THR A 214 -2.81 -8.35 -1.80
C THR A 214 -3.07 -8.76 -3.25
N ALA A 215 -2.37 -8.13 -4.19
CA ALA A 215 -2.51 -8.44 -5.61
C ALA A 215 -1.13 -8.54 -6.27
N THR A 216 -1.01 -9.39 -7.27
CA THR A 216 0.24 -9.64 -8.00
C THR A 216 0.05 -9.44 -9.51
N PRO A 217 -0.21 -8.20 -9.98
CA PRO A 217 -0.46 -7.87 -11.38
C PRO A 217 0.80 -7.98 -12.25
N ARG A 218 0.62 -7.96 -13.58
CA ARG A 218 1.73 -7.77 -14.55
C ARG A 218 2.26 -6.33 -14.49
N CYS A 219 3.41 -6.05 -15.12
CA CYS A 219 3.94 -4.68 -15.19
C CYS A 219 3.11 -3.75 -16.09
N ALA A 220 2.42 -4.31 -17.10
CA ALA A 220 1.62 -3.54 -18.05
C ALA A 220 0.47 -2.81 -17.33
N PHE A 221 0.44 -1.48 -17.48
CA PHE A 221 -0.55 -0.63 -16.80
C PHE A 221 -1.56 -0.04 -17.80
N PRO A 222 -2.88 -0.12 -17.54
CA PRO A 222 -3.51 -0.87 -16.45
C PRO A 222 -3.53 -2.38 -16.72
N ASP A 223 -3.33 -3.18 -15.66
CA ASP A 223 -3.58 -4.63 -15.72
C ASP A 223 -5.10 -4.86 -15.85
N ARG A 224 -5.56 -5.12 -17.08
CA ARG A 224 -7.00 -5.23 -17.39
C ARG A 224 -7.74 -6.33 -16.62
N ARG A 225 -7.04 -7.34 -16.09
CA ARG A 225 -7.65 -8.43 -15.32
C ARG A 225 -7.90 -8.02 -13.88
N LEU A 226 -6.96 -7.26 -13.30
CA LEU A 226 -7.05 -6.78 -11.92
C LEU A 226 -7.58 -5.34 -11.78
N GLU A 227 -7.69 -4.56 -12.86
CA GLU A 227 -8.10 -3.14 -12.86
C GLU A 227 -9.33 -2.87 -11.98
N ARG A 228 -10.44 -3.60 -12.21
CA ARG A 228 -11.66 -3.45 -11.40
C ARG A 228 -11.48 -3.83 -9.94
N ALA A 229 -10.66 -4.84 -9.65
CA ALA A 229 -10.38 -5.26 -8.29
C ALA A 229 -9.53 -4.22 -7.55
N LEU A 230 -8.46 -3.72 -8.17
CA LEU A 230 -7.59 -2.68 -7.62
C LEU A 230 -8.36 -1.36 -7.38
N GLN A 231 -9.28 -1.00 -8.29
CA GLN A 231 -10.18 0.16 -8.14
C GLN A 231 -11.10 0.10 -6.91
N THR A 232 -11.25 -1.06 -6.24
CA THR A 232 -11.99 -1.12 -4.96
C THR A 232 -11.27 -0.43 -3.80
N GLY A 233 -9.96 -0.20 -3.90
CA GLY A 233 -9.15 0.38 -2.81
C GLY A 233 -8.91 -0.55 -1.61
N LEU A 234 -9.29 -1.83 -1.71
CA LEU A 234 -9.23 -2.80 -0.58
C LEU A 234 -7.87 -3.51 -0.44
N PHE A 235 -6.98 -3.37 -1.42
CA PHE A 235 -5.69 -4.07 -1.47
C PHE A 235 -4.62 -3.28 -0.71
N GLU A 236 -4.01 -3.91 0.31
CA GLU A 236 -3.03 -3.26 1.19
C GLU A 236 -1.58 -3.33 0.67
N ARG A 237 -1.26 -4.29 -0.20
CA ARG A 237 0.01 -4.38 -0.94
C ARG A 237 -0.21 -4.87 -2.36
N ILE A 238 0.59 -4.36 -3.30
CA ILE A 238 0.56 -4.73 -4.72
C ILE A 238 1.98 -5.14 -5.12
N HIS A 239 2.15 -6.39 -5.54
CA HIS A 239 3.41 -6.99 -5.97
C HIS A 239 3.47 -6.97 -7.51
N VAL A 240 3.86 -5.83 -8.10
CA VAL A 240 3.96 -5.72 -9.56
C VAL A 240 5.05 -6.66 -10.09
N ARG A 241 4.68 -7.57 -11.00
CA ARG A 241 5.61 -8.49 -11.65
C ARG A 241 6.39 -7.76 -12.73
N PHE A 242 7.69 -7.54 -12.49
CA PHE A 242 8.66 -7.06 -13.48
C PHE A 242 9.44 -8.22 -14.13
N TYR A 243 8.77 -9.37 -14.31
CA TYR A 243 9.34 -10.61 -14.85
C TYR A 243 8.23 -11.42 -15.51
N GLY A 244 8.59 -12.28 -16.47
CA GLY A 244 7.65 -13.17 -17.15
C GLY A 244 6.87 -12.53 -18.31
N ASP A 245 7.08 -11.24 -18.58
CA ASP A 245 6.53 -10.55 -19.76
C ASP A 245 7.40 -10.77 -21.03
N GLU A 246 7.87 -12.01 -21.26
CA GLU A 246 8.38 -12.39 -22.60
C GLU A 246 7.19 -12.54 -23.54
N GLU A 247 6.98 -11.50 -24.35
CA GLU A 247 6.17 -11.55 -25.57
C GLU A 247 6.81 -12.58 -26.52
N ARG A 248 6.12 -13.70 -26.78
CA ARG A 248 6.59 -14.79 -27.65
C ARG A 248 5.42 -15.43 -28.40
#